data_AF-A0A9E5KZ83-F1
#
_entry.id   AF-A0A9E5KZ83-F1
#
_cell.length_a   1.000
_cell.length_b   1.000
_cell.length_c   1.000
_cell.angle_alpha   90.00
_cell.angle_beta   90.00
_cell.angle_gamma   90.00
#
_symmetry.space_group_name_H-M   'P 1'
#
loop_
_entity.id
_entity.type
_entity.pdbx_description
1 polymer ?
#
loop_
_entity_poly.entity_id
_entity_poly.type
_entity_poly.pdbx_seq_one_letter_code
_entity_poly.pdbx_strand_id
1 'polypeptide(L)'
;MSTYHAIEPGEQLWWFGVGVLLAFILFFFAFAPRTGHPQRKQWERGLGWAILLNQVWATAMLMLDGDYLIAKHLPLHMCSFTQVLLFLHLVMDKQWAFTVAALWGPLGGIQAILTPGLTTPLTWPYVTQFFTAHAFVVVVPIYLMIHAGRRLPKRAFRMVMGITIVIAALLMGINEILGSNYMYVTSPPPVNHPLVQGGWPEYLLVLFAAGTSLFYLFLIVFRKYVGPEDVANP
;
A
#
# COMPACT_ATOMS: atom_id res chain seq x y z
N MET A 1 17.52 0.46 -19.19
CA MET A 1 16.52 1.56 -19.14
C MET A 1 15.21 0.92 -18.72
N SER A 2 14.70 1.17 -17.51
CA SER A 2 13.44 0.55 -17.09
C SER A 2 12.28 1.22 -17.83
N THR A 3 11.65 0.48 -18.73
CA THR A 3 10.49 0.89 -19.50
C THR A 3 9.26 0.87 -18.62
N TYR A 4 8.45 1.94 -18.67
CA TYR A 4 7.15 1.97 -18.03
C TYR A 4 6.16 1.16 -18.88
N HIS A 5 5.45 0.24 -18.24
CA HIS A 5 4.45 -0.62 -18.86
C HIS A 5 3.13 -0.44 -18.13
N ALA A 6 2.18 0.24 -18.78
CA ALA A 6 0.78 0.22 -18.35
C ALA A 6 0.14 -1.10 -18.81
N ILE A 7 -0.61 -1.74 -17.92
CA ILE A 7 -1.50 -2.86 -18.28
C ILE A 7 -2.89 -2.27 -18.37
N GLU A 8 -3.48 -2.29 -19.57
CA GLU A 8 -4.78 -1.67 -19.79
C GLU A 8 -5.92 -2.47 -19.14
N PRO A 9 -6.94 -1.80 -18.57
CA PRO A 9 -8.12 -2.48 -18.05
C PRO A 9 -8.78 -3.37 -19.10
N GLY A 10 -9.01 -4.63 -18.72
CA GLY A 10 -9.61 -5.65 -19.60
C GLY A 10 -8.62 -6.58 -20.29
N GLU A 11 -7.32 -6.30 -20.24
CA GLU A 11 -6.29 -7.23 -20.71
C GLU A 11 -6.20 -8.50 -19.86
N GLN A 12 -5.61 -9.57 -20.40
CA GLN A 12 -5.45 -10.84 -19.68
C GLN A 12 -4.65 -10.68 -18.38
N LEU A 13 -3.58 -9.88 -18.39
CA LEU A 13 -2.78 -9.62 -17.19
C LEU A 13 -3.55 -8.78 -16.16
N TRP A 14 -4.44 -7.90 -16.61
CA TRP A 14 -5.31 -7.14 -15.73
C TRP A 14 -6.30 -8.06 -15.00
N TRP A 15 -6.96 -8.97 -15.72
CA TRP A 15 -7.84 -9.98 -15.13
C TRP A 15 -7.10 -10.94 -14.19
N PHE A 16 -5.86 -11.30 -14.51
CA PHE A 16 -5.01 -12.04 -13.59
C PHE A 16 -4.81 -11.29 -12.27
N GLY A 17 -4.50 -9.99 -12.32
CA GLY A 17 -4.37 -9.15 -11.14
C GLY A 17 -5.63 -9.07 -10.28
N VAL A 18 -6.79 -8.92 -10.93
CA VAL A 18 -8.10 -8.99 -10.26
C VAL A 18 -8.31 -10.36 -9.61
N GLY A 19 -7.96 -11.45 -10.31
CA GLY A 19 -8.00 -12.81 -9.79
C GLY A 19 -7.14 -13.00 -8.54
N VAL A 20 -5.92 -12.46 -8.52
CA VAL A 20 -5.03 -12.48 -7.35
C VAL A 20 -5.68 -11.75 -6.17
N LEU A 21 -6.25 -10.56 -6.38
CA LEU A 21 -6.95 -9.83 -5.32
C LEU A 21 -8.12 -10.62 -4.76
N LEU A 22 -8.97 -11.18 -5.62
CA LEU A 22 -10.13 -11.98 -5.21
C LEU A 22 -9.70 -13.24 -4.45
N ALA A 23 -8.65 -13.93 -4.91
CA ALA A 23 -8.09 -15.08 -4.21
C ALA A 23 -7.60 -14.70 -2.80
N PHE A 24 -6.94 -13.55 -2.66
CA PHE A 24 -6.53 -13.04 -1.34
C PHE A 24 -7.74 -12.73 -0.46
N ILE A 25 -8.75 -12.03 -0.99
CA ILE A 25 -9.97 -11.75 -0.23
C ILE A 25 -10.62 -13.05 0.24
N LEU A 26 -10.82 -14.02 -0.65
CA LEU A 26 -11.41 -15.31 -0.30
C LEU A 26 -10.57 -16.04 0.75
N PHE A 27 -9.26 -16.11 0.57
CA PHE A 27 -8.37 -16.79 1.50
C PHE A 27 -8.40 -16.17 2.90
N PHE A 28 -8.24 -14.84 3.00
CA PHE A 28 -8.22 -14.16 4.29
C PHE A 28 -9.58 -14.19 4.99
N PHE A 29 -10.69 -14.14 4.25
CA PHE A 29 -12.01 -14.13 4.87
C PHE A 29 -12.57 -15.54 5.16
N ALA A 30 -12.05 -16.58 4.50
CA ALA A 30 -12.39 -17.96 4.80
C ALA A 30 -11.49 -18.59 5.88
N PHE A 31 -10.18 -18.35 5.83
CA PHE A 31 -9.20 -19.14 6.59
C PHE A 31 -8.38 -18.36 7.61
N ALA A 32 -8.27 -17.02 7.49
CA ALA A 32 -7.45 -16.28 8.45
C ALA A 32 -8.07 -16.28 9.86
N PRO A 33 -7.26 -16.43 10.92
CA PRO A 33 -7.72 -16.45 12.30
C PRO A 33 -8.53 -15.20 12.68
N ARG A 34 -9.66 -15.40 13.37
CA ARG A 34 -10.48 -14.32 13.91
C ARG A 34 -10.02 -13.92 15.31
N THR A 35 -10.55 -12.80 15.83
CA THR A 35 -10.39 -12.38 17.22
C THR A 35 -10.70 -13.54 18.17
N GLY A 36 -9.84 -13.76 19.17
CA GLY A 36 -9.95 -14.87 20.13
C GLY A 36 -9.25 -16.17 19.72
N HIS A 37 -8.81 -16.33 18.46
CA HIS A 37 -8.12 -17.55 18.04
C HIS A 37 -6.71 -17.67 18.66
N PRO A 38 -6.32 -18.83 19.24
CA PRO A 38 -5.08 -18.97 20.01
C PRO A 38 -3.80 -18.72 19.18
N GLN A 39 -3.83 -19.07 17.89
CA GLN A 39 -2.67 -18.90 16.99
C GLN A 39 -2.67 -17.56 16.22
N ARG A 40 -3.62 -16.66 16.48
CA ARG A 40 -3.76 -15.40 15.72
C ARG A 40 -2.47 -14.57 15.71
N LYS A 41 -1.80 -14.43 16.86
CA LYS A 41 -0.57 -13.65 16.97
C LYS A 41 0.59 -14.26 16.17
N GLN A 42 0.69 -15.59 16.13
CA GLN A 42 1.72 -16.29 15.35
C GLN A 42 1.43 -16.14 13.84
N TRP A 43 0.18 -16.30 13.44
CA TRP A 43 -0.28 -16.04 12.08
C TRP A 43 0.07 -14.64 11.60
N GLU A 44 -0.21 -13.63 12.41
CA GLU A 44 0.07 -12.22 12.07
C GLU A 44 1.56 -11.94 11.94
N ARG A 45 2.39 -12.48 12.85
CA ARG A 45 3.85 -12.39 12.72
C ARG A 45 4.34 -13.06 11.44
N GLY A 46 3.83 -14.24 11.13
CA GLY A 46 4.13 -14.95 9.88
C GLY A 46 3.74 -14.12 8.66
N LEU A 47 2.56 -13.50 8.68
CA LEU A 47 2.08 -12.61 7.64
C LEU A 47 2.98 -11.36 7.49
N GLY A 48 3.40 -10.75 8.59
CA GLY A 48 4.34 -9.62 8.57
C GLY A 48 5.65 -9.99 7.89
N TRP A 49 6.23 -11.13 8.26
CA TRP A 49 7.43 -11.65 7.59
C TRP A 49 7.19 -12.00 6.13
N ALA A 50 6.05 -12.59 5.77
CA ALA A 50 5.71 -12.89 4.37
C ALA A 50 5.66 -11.62 3.51
N ILE A 51 5.06 -10.54 4.02
CA ILE A 51 5.02 -9.24 3.34
C ILE A 51 6.43 -8.67 3.16
N LEU A 52 7.25 -8.68 4.21
CA LEU A 52 8.63 -8.18 4.13
C LEU A 52 9.48 -9.01 3.18
N LEU A 53 9.36 -10.34 3.23
CA LEU A 53 10.08 -11.26 2.33
C LEU A 53 9.64 -11.08 0.88
N ASN A 54 8.36 -10.84 0.61
CA ASN A 54 7.88 -10.52 -0.75
C ASN A 54 8.53 -9.23 -1.29
N GLN A 55 8.73 -8.23 -0.43
CA GLN A 55 9.43 -7.00 -0.80
C GLN A 55 10.94 -7.20 -0.99
N VAL A 56 11.59 -7.97 -0.12
CA VAL A 56 13.01 -8.34 -0.26
C VAL A 56 13.22 -9.16 -1.54
N TRP A 57 12.31 -10.08 -1.84
CA TRP A 57 12.32 -10.87 -3.07
C TRP A 57 12.25 -9.97 -4.31
N ALA A 58 11.36 -8.98 -4.34
CA ALA A 58 11.27 -8.01 -5.43
C ALA A 58 12.59 -7.27 -5.67
N THR A 59 13.21 -6.79 -4.59
CA THR A 59 14.51 -6.11 -4.64
C THR A 59 15.62 -7.05 -5.11
N ALA A 60 15.63 -8.29 -4.63
CA ALA A 60 16.62 -9.29 -5.01
C ALA A 60 16.53 -9.64 -6.51
N MET A 61 15.32 -9.83 -7.06
CA MET A 61 15.12 -10.03 -8.50
C MET A 61 15.73 -8.88 -9.31
N LEU A 62 15.44 -7.64 -8.94
CA LEU A 62 15.98 -6.45 -9.63
C LEU A 62 17.51 -6.37 -9.53
N MET A 63 18.09 -6.74 -8.39
CA MET A 63 19.55 -6.75 -8.22
C MET A 63 20.22 -7.83 -9.07
N LEU A 64 19.63 -9.04 -9.11
CA LEU A 64 20.14 -10.17 -9.89
C LEU A 64 20.03 -9.93 -11.40
N ASP A 65 18.96 -9.26 -11.84
CA ASP A 65 18.75 -8.90 -13.24
C ASP A 65 19.59 -7.68 -13.67
N GLY A 66 20.27 -7.01 -12.73
CA GLY A 66 21.06 -5.80 -13.01
C GLY A 66 20.23 -4.54 -13.25
N ASP A 67 18.93 -4.59 -12.96
CA ASP A 67 17.96 -3.51 -13.18
C ASP A 67 17.71 -2.64 -11.93
N TYR A 68 18.38 -2.94 -10.81
CA TYR A 68 18.19 -2.20 -9.57
C TYR A 68 18.71 -0.75 -9.68
N LEU A 69 17.81 0.23 -9.47
CA LEU A 69 18.12 1.65 -9.46
C LEU A 69 17.69 2.24 -8.12
N ILE A 70 18.63 2.82 -7.37
CA ILE A 70 18.36 3.52 -6.10
C ILE A 70 17.35 4.67 -6.29
N ALA A 71 17.27 5.24 -7.50
CA ALA A 71 16.31 6.30 -7.80
C ALA A 71 14.86 5.80 -8.04
N LYS A 72 14.63 4.49 -8.16
CA LYS A 72 13.30 3.91 -8.46
C LYS A 72 12.85 2.83 -7.48
N HIS A 73 13.78 2.05 -6.93
CA HIS A 73 13.47 0.75 -6.32
C HIS A 73 13.63 0.70 -4.80
N LEU A 74 13.98 1.82 -4.14
CA LEU A 74 13.84 1.89 -2.69
C LEU A 74 12.35 1.78 -2.30
N PRO A 75 12.03 1.23 -1.12
CA PRO A 75 10.65 1.05 -0.66
C PRO A 75 10.02 2.36 -0.16
N LEU A 76 10.26 3.46 -0.87
CA LEU A 76 9.82 4.81 -0.52
C LEU A 76 8.53 5.22 -1.23
N HIS A 77 8.07 4.47 -2.24
CA HIS A 77 6.71 4.62 -2.77
C HIS A 77 5.66 4.17 -1.76
N MET A 78 4.47 4.77 -1.80
CA MET A 78 3.41 4.61 -0.80
C MET A 78 3.03 3.16 -0.49
N CYS A 79 2.81 2.32 -1.51
CA CYS A 79 2.49 0.91 -1.34
C CYS A 79 3.66 0.12 -0.75
N SER A 80 4.88 0.36 -1.24
CA SER A 80 6.11 -0.26 -0.72
C SER A 80 6.37 0.12 0.73
N PHE A 81 6.17 1.39 1.10
CA PHE A 81 6.29 1.85 2.47
C PHE A 81 5.17 1.28 3.36
N THR A 82 3.96 1.13 2.82
CA THR A 82 2.85 0.46 3.52
C THR A 82 3.16 -0.99 3.87
N GLN A 83 3.88 -1.73 3.01
CA GLN A 83 4.36 -3.08 3.34
C GLN A 83 5.29 -3.07 4.56
N VAL A 84 6.21 -2.10 4.63
CA VAL A 84 7.07 -1.91 5.82
C VAL A 84 6.23 -1.56 7.06
N LEU A 85 5.25 -0.67 6.94
CA LEU A 85 4.35 -0.31 8.05
C LEU A 85 3.52 -1.50 8.53
N LEU A 86 3.06 -2.36 7.61
CA LEU A 86 2.37 -3.60 7.97
C LEU A 86 3.30 -4.56 8.71
N PHE A 87 4.54 -4.73 8.27
CA PHE A 87 5.54 -5.50 9.02
C PHE A 87 5.75 -4.92 10.44
N LEU A 88 5.95 -3.61 10.56
CA LEU A 88 6.11 -2.93 11.85
C LEU A 88 4.91 -3.14 12.78
N HIS A 89 3.69 -3.14 12.24
CA HIS A 89 2.51 -3.45 13.04
C HIS A 89 2.46 -4.93 13.44
N LEU A 90 2.57 -5.83 12.48
CA LEU A 90 2.32 -7.27 12.66
C LEU A 90 3.41 -7.98 13.47
N VAL A 91 4.66 -7.50 13.40
CA VAL A 91 5.81 -8.12 14.08
C VAL A 91 6.22 -7.33 15.31
N MET A 92 6.17 -6.00 15.25
CA MET A 92 6.64 -5.11 16.33
C MET A 92 5.51 -4.42 17.11
N ASP A 93 4.26 -4.82 16.89
CA ASP A 93 3.07 -4.38 17.61
C ASP A 93 2.89 -2.83 17.60
N LYS A 94 3.32 -2.15 16.53
CA LYS A 94 3.24 -0.67 16.40
C LYS A 94 1.87 -0.22 15.87
N GLN A 95 1.00 0.29 16.75
CA GLN A 95 -0.36 0.71 16.37
C GLN A 95 -0.42 1.91 15.43
N TRP A 96 0.50 2.86 15.57
CA TRP A 96 0.55 4.02 14.67
C TRP A 96 0.85 3.59 13.23
N ALA A 97 1.67 2.53 13.05
CA ALA A 97 2.02 2.01 11.73
C ALA A 97 0.79 1.38 11.04
N PHE A 98 -0.01 0.62 11.80
CA PHE A 98 -1.30 0.12 11.30
C PHE A 98 -2.25 1.24 10.90
N THR A 99 -2.35 2.29 11.72
CA THR A 99 -3.26 3.40 11.42
C THR A 99 -2.91 4.08 10.10
N VAL A 100 -1.61 4.26 9.82
CA VAL A 100 -1.15 4.78 8.52
C VAL A 100 -1.41 3.76 7.41
N ALA A 101 -1.02 2.51 7.61
CA ALA A 101 -1.19 1.44 6.62
C ALA A 101 -2.66 1.20 6.23
N ALA A 102 -3.59 1.36 7.17
CA ALA A 102 -5.02 1.18 6.92
C ALA A 102 -5.64 2.29 6.06
N LEU A 103 -5.10 3.52 6.10
CA LEU A 103 -5.54 4.59 5.22
C LEU A 103 -4.77 4.57 3.90
N TRP A 104 -3.47 4.33 3.93
CA TRP A 104 -2.62 4.34 2.74
C TRP A 104 -2.83 3.12 1.84
N GLY A 105 -2.86 1.93 2.44
CA GLY A 105 -2.79 0.65 1.75
C GLY A 105 -4.00 0.34 0.86
N PRO A 106 -5.22 0.27 1.40
CA PRO A 106 -6.40 -0.12 0.62
C PRO A 106 -6.66 0.81 -0.56
N LEU A 107 -6.59 2.12 -0.36
CA LEU A 107 -6.92 3.09 -1.39
C LEU A 107 -5.87 3.10 -2.50
N GLY A 108 -4.58 3.18 -2.15
CA GLY A 108 -3.50 3.14 -3.13
C GLY A 108 -3.38 1.78 -3.83
N GLY A 109 -3.57 0.68 -3.09
CA GLY A 109 -3.50 -0.67 -3.62
C GLY A 109 -4.64 -1.01 -4.58
N ILE A 110 -5.87 -0.58 -4.28
CA ILE A 110 -7.00 -0.72 -5.21
C ILE A 110 -6.72 0.07 -6.49
N GLN A 111 -6.24 1.33 -6.38
CA GLN A 111 -5.89 2.12 -7.55
C GLN A 111 -4.81 1.44 -8.40
N ALA A 112 -3.76 0.89 -7.79
CA ALA A 112 -2.69 0.20 -8.50
C ALA A 112 -3.13 -1.10 -9.19
N ILE A 113 -4.17 -1.77 -8.68
CA ILE A 113 -4.76 -2.95 -9.33
C ILE A 113 -5.70 -2.54 -10.47
N LEU A 114 -6.44 -1.44 -10.32
CA LEU A 114 -7.34 -0.94 -11.36
C LEU A 114 -6.58 -0.33 -12.55
N THR A 115 -5.49 0.38 -12.28
CA THR A 115 -4.62 1.01 -13.29
C THR A 115 -3.15 0.60 -13.06
N PRO A 116 -2.77 -0.66 -13.38
CA PRO A 116 -1.43 -1.16 -13.14
C PRO A 116 -0.40 -0.45 -14.02
N GLY A 117 0.61 0.13 -13.37
CA GLY A 117 1.76 0.73 -14.04
C GLY A 117 3.06 0.13 -13.49
N LEU A 118 3.68 -0.76 -14.25
CA LEU A 118 4.93 -1.40 -13.87
C LEU A 118 6.11 -0.60 -14.41
N THR A 119 7.15 -0.44 -13.58
CA THR A 119 8.44 0.13 -14.00
C THR A 119 9.54 -0.94 -14.07
N THR A 120 9.13 -2.21 -14.02
CA THR A 120 9.96 -3.41 -14.05
C THR A 120 9.70 -4.18 -15.34
N PRO A 121 10.57 -5.13 -15.74
CA PRO A 121 10.32 -5.99 -16.89
C PRO A 121 8.95 -6.68 -16.83
N LEU A 122 8.27 -6.79 -17.97
CA LEU A 122 6.96 -7.44 -18.06
C LEU A 122 7.12 -8.97 -18.14
N THR A 123 7.58 -9.58 -17.05
CA THR A 123 7.70 -11.04 -16.91
C THR A 123 6.78 -11.56 -15.81
N TRP A 124 6.45 -12.85 -15.85
CA TRP A 124 5.55 -13.48 -14.87
C TRP A 124 5.97 -13.25 -13.40
N PRO A 125 7.26 -13.36 -13.02
CA PRO A 125 7.69 -13.03 -11.66
C PRO A 125 7.36 -11.60 -11.22
N TYR A 126 7.66 -10.59 -12.05
CA TYR A 126 7.41 -9.18 -11.73
C TYR A 126 5.92 -8.86 -11.68
N VAL A 127 5.14 -9.37 -12.64
CA VAL A 127 3.68 -9.17 -12.67
C VAL A 127 3.02 -9.81 -11.45
N THR A 128 3.42 -11.05 -11.11
CA THR A 128 2.88 -11.75 -9.94
C THR A 128 3.26 -11.04 -8.64
N GLN A 129 4.51 -10.60 -8.52
CA GLN A 129 4.99 -9.85 -7.36
C GLN A 129 4.24 -8.52 -7.21
N PHE A 130 4.05 -7.78 -8.31
CA PHE A 130 3.32 -6.52 -8.33
C PHE A 130 1.89 -6.71 -7.79
N PHE A 131 1.12 -7.63 -8.36
CA PHE A 131 -0.26 -7.84 -7.91
C PHE A 131 -0.35 -8.42 -6.51
N THR A 132 0.57 -9.30 -6.13
CA THR A 132 0.66 -9.86 -4.77
C THR A 132 0.94 -8.79 -3.73
N ALA A 133 1.92 -7.91 -3.98
CA ALA A 133 2.25 -6.79 -3.09
C ALA A 133 1.06 -5.85 -2.89
N HIS A 134 0.35 -5.53 -3.97
CA HIS A 134 -0.83 -4.67 -3.90
C HIS A 134 -2.01 -5.36 -3.21
N ALA A 135 -2.23 -6.65 -3.45
CA ALA A 135 -3.26 -7.43 -2.75
C ALA A 135 -2.99 -7.47 -1.24
N PHE A 136 -1.74 -7.64 -0.80
CA PHE A 136 -1.40 -7.58 0.63
C PHE A 136 -1.78 -6.24 1.26
N VAL A 137 -1.36 -5.11 0.67
CA VAL A 137 -1.64 -3.79 1.26
C VAL A 137 -3.13 -3.41 1.21
N VAL A 138 -3.92 -4.04 0.34
CA VAL A 138 -5.39 -3.90 0.34
C VAL A 138 -6.03 -4.78 1.41
N VAL A 139 -5.79 -6.09 1.35
CA VAL A 139 -6.58 -7.07 2.10
C VAL A 139 -6.18 -7.11 3.57
N VAL A 140 -4.88 -6.97 3.89
CA VAL A 140 -4.38 -7.14 5.25
C VAL A 140 -4.93 -6.09 6.22
N PRO A 141 -4.89 -4.78 5.94
CA PRO A 141 -5.49 -3.80 6.85
C PRO A 141 -6.99 -4.01 7.06
N ILE A 142 -7.71 -4.39 5.99
CA ILE A 142 -9.16 -4.65 6.07
C ILE A 142 -9.42 -5.89 6.92
N TYR A 143 -8.69 -6.99 6.71
CA TYR A 143 -8.75 -8.19 7.53
C TYR A 143 -8.48 -7.86 9.01
N LEU A 144 -7.44 -7.05 9.28
CA LEU A 144 -7.08 -6.67 10.65
C LEU A 144 -8.20 -5.93 11.37
N MET A 145 -8.90 -5.03 10.68
CA MET A 145 -10.08 -4.34 11.23
C MET A 145 -11.26 -5.29 11.42
N ILE A 146 -11.63 -6.04 10.37
CA ILE A 146 -12.90 -6.77 10.33
C ILE A 146 -12.85 -8.07 11.14
N HIS A 147 -11.83 -8.90 10.95
CA HIS A 147 -11.73 -10.22 11.58
C HIS A 147 -10.87 -10.23 12.81
N ALA A 148 -9.84 -9.38 12.84
CA ALA A 148 -8.83 -9.43 13.87
C ALA A 148 -8.97 -8.26 14.88
N GLY A 149 -10.09 -7.52 14.82
CA GLY A 149 -10.55 -6.60 15.86
C GLY A 149 -9.80 -5.27 16.00
N ARG A 150 -8.87 -4.94 15.09
CA ARG A 150 -8.06 -3.71 15.20
C ARG A 150 -8.93 -2.48 15.04
N ARG A 151 -8.65 -1.46 15.83
CA ARG A 151 -9.35 -0.17 15.76
C ARG A 151 -8.43 0.95 15.34
N LEU A 152 -8.99 1.85 14.53
CA LEU A 152 -8.35 3.11 14.21
C LEU A 152 -8.60 4.11 15.35
N PRO A 153 -7.58 4.87 15.79
CA PRO A 153 -7.78 5.89 16.82
C PRO A 153 -8.73 6.99 16.32
N LYS A 154 -9.48 7.64 17.22
CA LYS A 154 -10.37 8.77 16.85
C LYS A 154 -9.63 9.91 16.13
N ARG A 155 -8.32 10.05 16.39
CA ARG A 155 -7.44 11.02 15.74
C ARG A 155 -6.74 10.51 14.47
N ALA A 156 -7.15 9.34 13.94
CA ALA A 156 -6.50 8.70 12.79
C ALA A 156 -6.34 9.65 11.61
N PHE A 157 -7.39 10.38 11.23
CA PHE A 157 -7.33 11.35 10.14
C PHE A 157 -6.20 12.37 10.31
N ARG A 158 -6.20 13.13 11.42
CA ARG A 158 -5.18 14.16 11.68
C ARG A 158 -3.77 13.56 11.76
N MET A 159 -3.64 12.37 12.35
CA MET A 159 -2.35 11.69 12.47
C MET A 159 -1.79 11.27 11.11
N VAL A 160 -2.63 10.62 10.28
CA VAL A 160 -2.21 10.17 8.94
C VAL A 160 -1.94 11.35 8.03
N MET A 161 -2.76 12.41 8.08
CA MET A 161 -2.50 13.64 7.30
C MET A 161 -1.16 14.28 7.71
N GLY A 162 -0.89 14.42 9.01
CA GLY A 162 0.38 14.95 9.50
C GLY A 162 1.57 14.11 9.04
N ILE A 163 1.48 12.78 9.16
CA ILE A 163 2.52 11.85 8.68
C ILE A 163 2.71 11.96 7.17
N THR A 164 1.62 12.07 6.40
CA THR A 164 1.67 12.19 4.93
C THR A 164 2.37 13.48 4.51
N ILE A 165 2.08 14.61 5.14
CA ILE A 165 2.74 15.89 4.85
C ILE A 165 4.23 15.82 5.20
N VAL A 166 4.58 15.28 6.39
CA VAL A 166 5.97 15.16 6.82
C VAL A 166 6.76 14.24 5.88
N ILE A 167 6.20 13.09 5.51
CA ILE A 167 6.85 12.17 4.56
C ILE A 167 6.99 12.81 3.18
N ALA A 168 5.97 13.52 2.69
CA ALA A 168 6.05 14.21 1.40
C ALA A 168 7.18 15.26 1.41
N ALA A 169 7.29 16.07 2.46
CA ALA A 169 8.37 17.06 2.59
C ALA A 169 9.77 16.40 2.66
N LEU A 170 9.90 15.30 3.40
CA LEU A 170 11.16 14.53 3.46
C LEU A 170 11.52 13.94 2.09
N LEU A 171 10.53 13.39 1.38
CA LEU A 171 10.74 12.80 0.06
C LEU A 171 11.07 13.84 -1.01
N MET A 172 10.59 15.08 -0.89
CA MET A 172 11.06 16.16 -1.77
C MET A 172 12.59 16.32 -1.65
N GLY A 173 13.14 16.39 -0.43
CA GLY A 173 14.59 16.48 -0.23
C GLY A 173 15.35 15.23 -0.69
N ILE A 174 14.83 14.03 -0.39
CA ILE A 174 15.44 12.76 -0.84
C ILE A 174 15.43 12.67 -2.38
N ASN A 175 14.36 13.12 -3.02
CA ASN A 175 14.22 13.09 -4.47
C ASN A 175 15.24 14.00 -5.16
N GLU A 176 15.49 15.19 -4.63
CA GLU A 176 16.55 16.07 -5.13
C GLU A 176 17.94 15.44 -4.99
N ILE A 177 18.23 14.80 -3.84
CA ILE A 177 19.54 14.17 -3.59
C ILE A 177 19.78 12.97 -4.51
N LEU A 178 18.76 12.16 -4.74
CA LEU A 178 18.88 10.89 -5.48
C LEU A 178 18.55 11.04 -6.98
N GLY A 179 18.11 12.21 -7.43
CA GLY A 179 17.54 12.38 -8.77
C GLY A 179 16.32 11.48 -9.00
N SER A 180 15.52 11.27 -7.96
CA SER A 180 14.37 10.35 -7.97
C SER A 180 13.03 11.08 -7.97
N ASN A 181 11.93 10.31 -8.03
CA ASN A 181 10.58 10.84 -7.93
C ASN A 181 9.67 9.92 -7.09
N TYR A 182 10.12 9.55 -5.89
CA TYR A 182 9.36 8.76 -4.93
C TYR A 182 8.07 9.46 -4.51
N MET A 183 6.99 8.68 -4.40
CA MET A 183 5.61 9.13 -4.17
C MET A 183 5.13 10.26 -5.11
N TYR A 184 5.86 10.52 -6.20
CA TYR A 184 5.54 11.56 -7.18
C TYR A 184 5.36 12.96 -6.58
N VAL A 185 6.21 13.34 -5.61
CA VAL A 185 6.12 14.65 -4.91
C VAL A 185 6.95 15.76 -5.57
N THR A 186 7.86 15.43 -6.49
CA THR A 186 8.72 16.40 -7.20
C THR A 186 8.34 16.56 -8.67
N SER A 187 7.73 15.56 -9.29
CA SER A 187 7.19 15.66 -10.66
C SER A 187 5.97 14.77 -10.85
N PRO A 188 5.06 15.09 -11.80
CA PRO A 188 3.91 14.25 -12.09
C PRO A 188 4.29 12.79 -12.41
N PRO A 189 3.48 11.81 -11.99
CA PRO A 189 3.65 10.45 -12.47
C PRO A 189 3.45 10.38 -13.99
N PRO A 190 4.15 9.47 -14.69
CA PRO A 190 4.07 9.33 -16.16
C PRO A 190 2.79 8.58 -16.57
N VAL A 191 1.62 9.11 -16.21
CA VAL A 191 0.31 8.50 -16.43
C VAL A 191 -0.66 9.52 -17.04
N ASN A 192 -1.49 9.07 -17.95
CA ASN A 192 -2.59 9.87 -18.48
C ASN A 192 -3.82 9.68 -17.58
N HIS A 193 -3.94 10.51 -16.53
CA HIS A 193 -5.02 10.39 -15.55
C HIS A 193 -5.69 11.76 -15.29
N PRO A 194 -7.02 11.86 -15.17
CA PRO A 194 -7.70 13.14 -14.95
C PRO A 194 -7.27 13.90 -13.68
N LEU A 195 -6.79 13.18 -12.66
CA LEU A 195 -6.27 13.79 -11.42
C LEU A 195 -4.80 14.22 -11.50
N VAL A 196 -4.11 13.92 -12.61
CA VAL A 196 -2.71 14.25 -12.84
C VAL A 196 -2.65 15.25 -14.00
N GLN A 197 -2.96 16.50 -13.69
CA GLN A 197 -3.03 17.59 -14.66
C GLN A 197 -2.23 18.79 -14.16
N GLY A 198 -1.59 19.52 -15.07
CA GLY A 198 -0.76 20.67 -14.74
C GLY A 198 0.67 20.32 -14.30
N GLY A 199 1.44 21.36 -13.98
CA GLY A 199 2.82 21.25 -13.52
C GLY A 199 2.92 21.10 -12.00
N TRP A 200 4.14 21.00 -11.47
CA TRP A 200 4.35 21.14 -10.03
C TRP A 200 4.09 22.62 -9.63
N PRO A 201 3.32 22.91 -8.56
CA PRO A 201 2.71 22.00 -7.59
C PRO A 201 1.22 21.66 -7.85
N GLU A 202 0.63 22.09 -8.97
CA GLU A 202 -0.80 21.98 -9.28
C GLU A 202 -1.32 20.53 -9.21
N TYR A 203 -0.67 19.60 -9.92
CA TYR A 203 -1.08 18.18 -9.91
C TYR A 203 -1.01 17.58 -8.50
N LEU A 204 0.01 17.99 -7.72
CA LEU A 204 0.23 17.47 -6.37
C LEU A 204 -0.86 17.95 -5.42
N LEU A 205 -1.32 19.19 -5.56
CA LEU A 205 -2.46 19.72 -4.80
C LEU A 205 -3.75 18.94 -5.12
N VAL A 206 -4.00 18.62 -6.39
CA VAL A 206 -5.16 17.82 -6.81
C VAL A 206 -5.08 16.41 -6.24
N LEU A 207 -3.93 15.74 -6.36
CA LEU A 207 -3.72 14.40 -5.78
C LEU A 207 -3.85 14.40 -4.27
N PHE A 208 -3.33 15.43 -3.59
CA PHE A 208 -3.44 15.56 -2.14
C PHE A 208 -4.89 15.78 -1.71
N ALA A 209 -5.65 16.62 -2.42
CA ALA A 209 -7.07 16.83 -2.14
C ALA A 209 -7.90 15.56 -2.38
N ALA A 210 -7.64 14.84 -3.48
CA ALA A 210 -8.28 13.57 -3.78
C ALA A 210 -7.95 12.50 -2.72
N GLY A 211 -6.67 12.34 -2.35
CA GLY A 211 -6.23 11.43 -1.31
C GLY A 211 -6.83 11.75 0.06
N THR A 212 -6.87 13.03 0.43
CA THR A 212 -7.51 13.50 1.67
C THR A 212 -9.00 13.15 1.70
N SER A 213 -9.69 13.36 0.57
CA SER A 213 -11.11 13.03 0.43
C SER A 213 -11.34 11.53 0.55
N LEU A 214 -10.51 10.70 -0.08
CA LEU A 214 -10.59 9.25 0.01
C LEU A 214 -10.30 8.75 1.43
N PHE A 215 -9.31 9.31 2.13
CA PHE A 215 -9.04 8.99 3.54
C PHE A 215 -10.24 9.30 4.43
N TYR A 216 -10.89 10.45 4.21
CA TYR A 216 -12.08 10.83 4.96
C TYR A 216 -13.26 9.89 4.68
N LEU A 217 -13.53 9.58 3.41
CA LEU A 217 -14.57 8.63 3.00
C LEU A 217 -14.31 7.23 3.57
N PHE A 218 -13.07 6.76 3.54
CA PHE A 218 -12.67 5.49 4.13
C PHE A 218 -13.03 5.45 5.63
N LEU A 219 -12.73 6.51 6.38
CA LEU A 219 -13.07 6.59 7.80
C LEU A 219 -14.59 6.63 8.05
N ILE A 220 -15.38 7.20 7.13
CA ILE A 220 -16.86 7.15 7.21
C ILE A 220 -17.35 5.71 7.01
N VAL A 221 -16.89 5.03 5.96
CA VAL A 221 -17.28 3.66 5.64
C VAL A 221 -16.89 2.70 6.78
N PHE A 222 -15.68 2.87 7.32
CA PHE A 222 -15.14 2.07 8.41
C PHE A 222 -15.36 2.68 9.80
N ARG A 223 -16.33 3.60 9.96
CA ARG A 223 -16.57 4.31 11.25
C ARG A 223 -16.78 3.38 12.44
N LYS A 224 -17.36 2.20 12.21
CA LYS A 224 -17.60 1.19 13.25
C LYS A 224 -16.29 0.60 13.82
N TYR A 225 -15.17 0.77 13.12
CA TYR A 225 -13.83 0.36 13.52
C TYR A 225 -12.98 1.54 14.06
N VAL A 226 -13.56 2.72 14.25
CA VAL A 226 -12.88 3.89 14.84
C VAL A 226 -13.26 4.01 16.32
N GLY A 227 -12.28 4.04 17.22
CA GLY A 227 -12.52 4.12 18.66
C GLY A 227 -11.43 3.44 19.51
N PRO A 228 -11.59 3.42 20.85
CA PRO A 228 -10.75 2.59 21.71
C PRO A 228 -10.90 1.11 21.34
N GLU A 229 -9.86 0.31 21.61
CA GLU A 229 -9.82 -1.11 21.23
C GLU A 229 -10.86 -1.99 21.96
N ASP A 230 -11.60 -1.47 22.95
CA ASP A 230 -12.63 -2.21 23.69
C ASP A 230 -13.96 -1.45 23.77
N VAL A 231 -14.98 -1.87 22.99
CA VAL A 231 -16.42 -2.00 23.35
C VAL A 231 -17.18 -2.85 22.28
N ALA A 232 -16.67 -4.02 21.90
CA ALA A 232 -17.48 -5.02 21.18
C ALA A 232 -16.78 -6.37 21.26
N ASN A 233 -17.19 -7.39 22.02
CA ASN A 233 -18.26 -7.66 22.98
C ASN A 233 -17.68 -8.85 23.83
N PRO A 234 -18.11 -9.10 25.08
CA PRO A 234 -17.75 -10.31 25.83
C PRO A 234 -18.13 -11.61 25.10
#